data_AF-A0A553FZI5-F1
#
_entry.id   AF-A0A553FZI5-F1
#
_cell.length_a   1.000
_cell.length_b   1.000
_cell.length_c   1.000
_cell.angle_alpha   90.00
_cell.angle_beta   90.00
_cell.angle_gamma   90.00
#
_symmetry.space_group_name_H-M   'P 1'
#
loop_
_entity.id
_entity.type
_entity.pdbx_description
1 polymer ?
#
loop_
_entity_poly.entity_id
_entity_poly.type
_entity_poly.pdbx_seq_one_letter_code
_entity_poly.pdbx_strand_id
1 'polypeptide(L)'
;MKKTFLYVLALIAFSCDDDDAGSTKLTRSALAMVHYSGAIAADGCGWLLAMDSVSYKPTNLPEIFENDGLFIVSTFNILSEREACGLNQNGPQRVNIQKLPNDNTVEVFWDQTQCADPWNTDKGIGSDKGTAEALADYLAERNIDVFSINFVDYADGKAFCAACSCHSGKRIYVRIFADDLDKATDLGFIASACTTRNPMENVSWLNELQGQLLASTQPAGTRITQYQYNEECVFLVDLCYQCEDGLQTVYNYQKEKICEFGGIAGINTCPDFFEQATGELVIWDNVTTENLQGKWHMLSHECCLLSQESFSRDQIVWEFLPDGTVKVAINIALPENSPLPITTDGNFDYVTNTGKLTVNKMTYDLRFESGVLVLSDSPESDGPIIRFVK
;
A
#
# COMPACT_ATOMS: atom_id res chain seq x y z
N MET A 1 -2.76 -48.23 -1.37
CA MET A 1 -2.51 -47.52 -2.64
C MET A 1 -1.23 -46.71 -2.49
N LYS A 2 -0.17 -47.10 -3.19
CA LYS A 2 1.10 -46.36 -3.19
C LYS A 2 0.93 -45.13 -4.09
N LYS A 3 0.86 -43.94 -3.51
CA LYS A 3 0.93 -42.69 -4.27
C LYS A 3 2.39 -42.41 -4.56
N THR A 4 2.79 -42.61 -5.81
CA THR A 4 4.09 -42.20 -6.34
C THR A 4 4.14 -40.67 -6.30
N PHE A 5 4.87 -40.11 -5.34
CA PHE A 5 5.20 -38.69 -5.30
C PHE A 5 6.20 -38.40 -6.43
N LEU A 6 5.75 -37.66 -7.45
CA LEU A 6 6.60 -37.15 -8.51
C LEU A 6 7.37 -35.97 -7.92
N TYR A 7 8.64 -36.18 -7.54
CA TYR A 7 9.54 -35.09 -7.19
C TYR A 7 9.79 -34.25 -8.45
N VAL A 8 9.24 -33.04 -8.49
CA VAL A 8 9.67 -32.01 -9.45
C VAL A 8 11.01 -31.50 -8.94
N LEU A 9 12.08 -32.15 -9.40
CA LEU A 9 13.42 -31.65 -9.29
C LEU A 9 13.48 -30.35 -10.11
N ALA A 10 13.60 -29.20 -9.44
CA ALA A 10 13.91 -27.94 -10.11
C ALA A 10 15.29 -28.08 -10.76
N LEU A 11 15.30 -28.47 -12.03
CA LEU A 11 16.47 -28.47 -12.89
C LEU A 11 16.94 -27.02 -13.00
N ILE A 12 18.06 -26.71 -12.37
CA ILE A 12 18.87 -25.55 -12.71
C ILE A 12 19.39 -25.82 -14.14
N ALA A 13 18.61 -25.41 -15.14
CA ALA A 13 19.00 -25.47 -16.52
C ALA A 13 20.05 -24.39 -16.76
N PHE A 14 21.33 -24.75 -16.66
CA PHE A 14 22.39 -24.02 -17.35
C PHE A 14 22.22 -24.32 -18.85
N SER A 15 21.35 -23.56 -19.52
CA SER A 15 21.29 -23.53 -20.98
C SER A 15 22.47 -22.71 -21.47
N CYS A 16 23.57 -23.40 -21.79
CA CYS A 16 24.64 -22.82 -22.59
C CYS A 16 24.24 -22.99 -24.06
N ASP A 17 23.55 -21.99 -24.62
CA ASP A 17 23.52 -21.81 -26.07
C ASP A 17 24.82 -21.07 -26.45
N ASP A 18 25.66 -21.77 -27.20
CA ASP A 18 26.85 -21.19 -27.84
C ASP A 18 26.43 -20.32 -29.04
N ASP A 19 27.20 -19.25 -29.26
CA ASP A 19 27.24 -18.38 -30.45
C ASP A 19 26.29 -17.16 -30.50
N ASP A 20 26.43 -16.26 -29.52
CA ASP A 20 26.41 -14.82 -29.79
C ASP A 20 27.34 -14.07 -28.82
N ALA A 21 28.41 -13.46 -29.34
CA ALA A 21 29.41 -12.70 -28.58
C ALA A 21 28.89 -11.33 -28.11
N GLY A 22 27.65 -11.28 -27.66
CA GLY A 22 26.99 -10.11 -27.09
C GLY A 22 26.63 -10.38 -25.63
N SER A 23 27.41 -9.80 -24.70
CA SER A 23 27.06 -9.60 -23.28
C SER A 23 26.06 -10.62 -22.70
N THR A 24 26.52 -11.81 -22.31
CA THR A 24 25.68 -12.81 -21.64
C THR A 24 25.09 -12.25 -20.36
N LYS A 25 23.78 -12.00 -20.38
CA LYS A 25 23.02 -11.48 -19.25
C LYS A 25 22.88 -12.58 -18.19
N LEU A 26 23.71 -12.52 -17.15
CA LEU A 26 23.67 -13.50 -16.06
C LEU A 26 22.40 -13.30 -15.23
N THR A 27 21.49 -14.27 -15.32
CA THR A 27 20.22 -14.26 -14.58
C THR A 27 20.32 -15.22 -13.39
N ARG A 28 19.88 -14.78 -12.21
CA ARG A 28 19.98 -15.56 -10.97
C ARG A 28 18.75 -15.36 -10.09
N SER A 29 18.02 -16.43 -9.76
CA SER A 29 17.02 -16.40 -8.69
C SER A 29 17.71 -16.60 -7.35
N ALA A 30 17.50 -15.67 -6.42
CA ALA A 30 18.16 -15.69 -5.12
C ALA A 30 17.35 -14.94 -4.05
N LEU A 31 17.72 -15.16 -2.80
CA LEU A 31 17.38 -14.28 -1.69
C LEU A 31 18.47 -13.19 -1.57
N ALA A 32 18.06 -11.93 -1.59
CA ALA A 32 18.97 -10.78 -1.44
C ALA A 32 18.59 -9.97 -0.19
N MET A 33 19.56 -9.60 0.64
CA MET A 33 19.31 -8.71 1.77
C MET A 33 19.54 -7.26 1.36
N VAL A 34 18.57 -6.39 1.60
CA VAL A 34 18.68 -4.95 1.40
C VAL A 34 19.55 -4.38 2.51
N HIS A 35 20.51 -3.54 2.13
CA HIS A 35 21.39 -2.86 3.07
C HIS A 35 21.61 -1.40 2.69
N TYR A 36 21.50 -0.49 3.67
CA TYR A 36 21.84 0.92 3.47
C TYR A 36 23.31 1.18 3.78
N SER A 37 24.12 1.45 2.76
CA SER A 37 25.55 1.69 2.95
C SER A 37 25.89 3.18 3.18
N GLY A 38 24.91 4.01 3.55
CA GLY A 38 25.07 5.45 3.76
C GLY A 38 24.69 6.31 2.55
N ALA A 39 24.47 7.60 2.81
CA ALA A 39 24.12 8.57 1.78
C ALA A 39 25.26 8.77 0.77
N ILE A 40 24.92 8.94 -0.51
CA ILE A 40 25.90 9.13 -1.59
C ILE A 40 26.80 10.35 -1.32
N ALA A 41 26.23 11.41 -0.73
CA ALA A 41 26.96 12.63 -0.37
C ALA A 41 28.02 12.42 0.75
N ALA A 42 27.92 11.33 1.51
CA ALA A 42 28.84 10.95 2.57
C ALA A 42 29.71 9.75 2.16
N ASP A 43 30.06 9.65 0.87
CA ASP A 43 30.81 8.55 0.26
C ASP A 43 30.13 7.16 0.36
N GLY A 44 28.83 7.11 0.66
CA GLY A 44 28.04 5.88 0.61
C GLY A 44 27.59 5.48 -0.80
N CYS A 45 26.95 4.31 -0.93
CA CYS A 45 26.33 3.84 -2.16
C CYS A 45 24.79 3.95 -2.13
N GLY A 46 24.19 4.50 -1.06
CA GLY A 46 22.77 4.36 -0.78
C GLY A 46 22.38 2.90 -0.54
N TRP A 47 21.25 2.48 -1.10
CA TRP A 47 20.75 1.11 -0.98
C TRP A 47 21.52 0.14 -1.88
N LEU A 48 21.89 -1.01 -1.30
CA LEU A 48 22.57 -2.14 -1.91
C LEU A 48 21.79 -3.43 -1.66
N LEU A 49 22.04 -4.44 -2.49
CA LEU A 49 21.55 -5.80 -2.31
C LEU A 49 22.72 -6.74 -2.05
N ALA A 50 22.71 -7.45 -0.93
CA ALA A 50 23.69 -8.46 -0.58
C ALA A 50 23.17 -9.86 -0.97
N MET A 51 23.84 -10.52 -1.92
CA MET A 51 23.60 -11.91 -2.32
C MET A 51 24.88 -12.70 -2.11
N ASP A 52 24.86 -13.74 -1.26
CA ASP A 52 26.02 -14.57 -0.90
C ASP A 52 27.27 -13.77 -0.50
N SER A 53 27.09 -12.74 0.32
CA SER A 53 28.17 -11.86 0.79
C SER A 53 28.78 -10.96 -0.29
N VAL A 54 28.18 -10.92 -1.49
CA VAL A 54 28.53 -9.96 -2.55
C VAL A 54 27.47 -8.88 -2.62
N SER A 55 27.90 -7.61 -2.60
CA SER A 55 27.01 -6.45 -2.71
C SER A 55 26.83 -6.00 -4.15
N TYR A 56 25.59 -5.70 -4.50
CA TYR A 56 25.17 -5.21 -5.80
C TYR A 56 24.41 -3.89 -5.66
N LYS A 57 24.52 -3.00 -6.65
CA LYS A 57 23.72 -1.77 -6.73
C LYS A 57 22.44 -2.05 -7.53
N PRO A 58 21.24 -2.02 -6.94
CA PRO A 58 20.02 -2.17 -7.70
C PRO A 58 19.78 -0.96 -8.60
N THR A 59 19.28 -1.18 -9.82
CA THR A 59 18.91 -0.11 -10.77
C THR A 59 17.45 0.30 -10.69
N ASN A 60 16.61 -0.51 -10.05
CA ASN A 60 15.15 -0.40 -10.05
C ASN A 60 14.54 -0.92 -8.73
N LEU A 61 15.18 -0.65 -7.59
CA LEU A 61 14.60 -0.96 -6.28
C LEU A 61 13.48 0.06 -5.96
N PRO A 62 12.22 -0.35 -5.81
CA PRO A 62 11.14 0.53 -5.39
C PRO A 62 11.33 0.97 -3.94
N GLU A 63 10.88 2.19 -3.61
CA GLU A 63 11.03 2.80 -2.28
C GLU A 63 10.44 1.93 -1.15
N ILE A 64 9.35 1.20 -1.41
CA ILE A 64 8.73 0.29 -0.43
C ILE A 64 9.64 -0.88 0.01
N PHE A 65 10.72 -1.14 -0.73
CA PHE A 65 11.73 -2.15 -0.41
C PHE A 65 13.05 -1.54 0.09
N GLU A 66 13.12 -0.22 0.25
CA GLU A 66 14.26 0.50 0.82
C GLU A 66 14.24 0.43 2.35
N ASN A 67 14.39 -0.79 2.90
CA ASN A 67 14.41 -1.06 4.33
C ASN A 67 15.61 -1.95 4.70
N ASP A 68 16.45 -1.50 5.64
CA ASP A 68 17.68 -2.19 6.01
C ASP A 68 17.37 -3.54 6.67
N GLY A 69 18.04 -4.61 6.24
CA GLY A 69 17.80 -5.97 6.72
C GLY A 69 16.62 -6.69 6.05
N LEU A 70 15.85 -6.02 5.18
CA LEU A 70 14.77 -6.65 4.42
C LEU A 70 15.32 -7.69 3.44
N PHE A 71 14.78 -8.90 3.43
CA PHE A 71 15.11 -9.89 2.42
C PHE A 71 14.15 -9.77 1.23
N ILE A 72 14.68 -9.76 0.01
CA ILE A 72 13.94 -9.77 -1.25
C ILE A 72 14.15 -11.12 -1.93
N VAL A 73 13.04 -11.75 -2.36
CA VAL A 73 13.05 -12.97 -3.18
C VAL A 73 12.73 -12.57 -4.60
N SER A 74 13.70 -12.66 -5.51
CA SER A 74 13.47 -12.33 -6.92
C SER A 74 14.48 -13.03 -7.83
N THR A 75 14.20 -12.95 -9.14
CA THR A 75 15.19 -13.15 -10.19
C THR A 75 15.92 -11.84 -10.47
N PHE A 76 17.24 -11.92 -10.54
CA PHE A 76 18.15 -10.78 -10.69
C PHE A 76 18.94 -10.91 -11.99
N ASN A 77 19.05 -9.80 -12.71
CA ASN A 77 19.91 -9.65 -13.87
C ASN A 77 21.18 -8.94 -13.45
N ILE A 78 22.27 -9.69 -13.28
CA ILE A 78 23.57 -9.10 -12.94
C ILE A 78 24.11 -8.43 -14.21
N LEU A 79 24.32 -7.13 -14.13
CA LEU A 79 24.76 -6.31 -15.26
C LEU A 79 26.29 -6.21 -15.25
N SER A 80 26.93 -6.01 -16.40
CA SER A 80 28.40 -5.93 -16.46
C SER A 80 28.94 -4.61 -15.89
N GLU A 81 28.11 -3.57 -15.81
CA GLU A 81 28.49 -2.28 -15.27
C GLU A 81 28.65 -2.30 -13.75
N ARG A 82 29.51 -1.42 -13.25
CA ARG A 82 29.69 -1.15 -11.83
C ARG A 82 29.23 0.27 -11.51
N GLU A 83 28.71 0.46 -10.32
CA GLU A 83 28.37 1.78 -9.79
C GLU A 83 29.58 2.35 -9.07
N ALA A 84 29.94 3.61 -9.34
CA ALA A 84 30.92 4.31 -8.53
C ALA A 84 30.24 4.79 -7.23
N CYS A 85 30.86 4.53 -6.08
CA CYS A 85 30.37 4.99 -4.79
C CYS A 85 31.41 5.87 -4.11
N GLY A 86 31.07 7.14 -3.86
CA GLY A 86 32.01 8.12 -3.34
C GLY A 86 33.27 8.20 -4.21
N LEU A 87 34.44 8.04 -3.57
CA LEU A 87 35.73 8.04 -4.25
C LEU A 87 36.12 6.70 -4.89
N ASN A 88 35.38 5.62 -4.63
CA ASN A 88 35.68 4.30 -5.20
C ASN A 88 35.05 4.15 -6.59
N GLN A 89 35.89 4.28 -7.62
CA GLN A 89 35.51 4.09 -9.03
C GLN A 89 35.19 2.62 -9.36
N ASN A 90 35.64 1.68 -8.53
CA ASN A 90 35.41 0.24 -8.67
C ASN A 90 34.40 -0.27 -7.64
N GLY A 91 33.26 0.41 -7.51
CA GLY A 91 32.20 0.02 -6.58
C GLY A 91 31.46 -1.26 -7.00
N PRO A 92 30.29 -1.53 -6.38
CA PRO A 92 29.55 -2.77 -6.56
C PRO A 92 29.01 -2.90 -7.98
N GLN A 93 28.81 -4.15 -8.41
CA GLN A 93 28.22 -4.46 -9.71
C GLN A 93 26.73 -4.08 -9.71
N ARG A 94 26.21 -3.58 -10.84
CA ARG A 94 24.80 -3.21 -10.95
C ARG A 94 23.93 -4.46 -11.15
N VAL A 95 22.71 -4.40 -10.65
CA VAL A 95 21.72 -5.48 -10.79
C VAL A 95 20.35 -4.91 -11.10
N ASN A 96 19.63 -5.55 -12.02
CA ASN A 96 18.24 -5.25 -12.31
C ASN A 96 17.33 -6.36 -11.78
N ILE A 97 16.32 -5.99 -11.01
CA ILE A 97 15.38 -6.91 -10.34
C ILE A 97 14.23 -7.21 -11.31
N GLN A 98 14.03 -8.48 -11.69
CA GLN A 98 13.06 -8.84 -12.74
C GLN A 98 11.60 -8.82 -12.28
N LYS A 99 11.32 -9.27 -11.05
CA LYS A 99 9.98 -9.47 -10.54
C LYS A 99 9.87 -8.80 -9.18
N LEU A 100 9.61 -7.50 -9.20
CA LEU A 100 9.04 -6.81 -8.06
C LEU A 100 7.59 -6.47 -8.40
N PRO A 101 6.67 -6.65 -7.45
CA PRO A 101 5.28 -6.41 -7.68
C PRO A 101 5.06 -4.91 -7.88
N ASN A 102 4.23 -4.57 -8.87
CA ASN A 102 3.93 -3.18 -9.18
C ASN A 102 3.14 -2.60 -8.02
N ASP A 103 2.00 -3.20 -7.62
CA ASP A 103 1.30 -2.78 -6.41
C ASP A 103 0.30 -3.81 -5.80
N ASN A 104 0.01 -4.95 -6.43
CA ASN A 104 -1.01 -5.93 -5.95
C ASN A 104 -0.45 -6.94 -4.93
N THR A 105 0.13 -6.45 -3.84
CA THR A 105 0.61 -7.30 -2.75
C THR A 105 -0.10 -7.06 -1.45
N VAL A 106 -0.12 -8.10 -0.64
CA VAL A 106 -0.50 -8.04 0.77
C VAL A 106 0.68 -8.50 1.60
N GLU A 107 0.74 -8.01 2.83
CA GLU A 107 1.66 -8.49 3.83
C GLU A 107 0.91 -9.39 4.80
N VAL A 108 1.47 -10.55 5.04
CA VAL A 108 1.02 -11.48 6.07
C VAL A 108 2.13 -11.61 7.10
N PHE A 109 1.83 -12.07 8.30
CA PHE A 109 2.85 -12.32 9.30
C PHE A 109 2.69 -13.67 9.97
N TRP A 110 3.79 -14.12 10.57
CA TRP A 110 3.88 -15.31 11.38
C TRP A 110 4.64 -15.00 12.66
N ASP A 111 4.07 -15.37 13.80
CA ASP A 111 4.75 -15.28 15.08
C ASP A 111 5.67 -16.49 15.25
N GLN A 112 6.97 -16.27 14.99
CA GLN A 112 7.96 -17.32 14.98
C GLN A 112 7.97 -18.07 16.32
N THR A 113 8.04 -19.39 16.25
CA THR A 113 8.10 -20.24 17.44
C THR A 113 9.53 -20.73 17.69
N GLN A 114 9.78 -21.31 18.87
CA GLN A 114 11.12 -21.81 19.21
C GLN A 114 11.56 -22.97 18.30
N CYS A 115 10.62 -23.85 17.90
CA CYS A 115 10.92 -24.98 17.00
C CYS A 115 9.70 -25.64 16.32
N ALA A 116 8.51 -25.05 16.43
CA ALA A 116 7.28 -25.64 15.87
C ALA A 116 6.86 -25.04 14.51
N ASP A 117 7.67 -24.15 13.94
CA ASP A 117 7.36 -23.54 12.64
C ASP A 117 7.34 -24.61 11.53
N PRO A 118 6.42 -24.52 10.56
CA PRO A 118 6.17 -25.59 9.60
C PRO A 118 7.24 -25.70 8.50
N TRP A 119 8.12 -24.70 8.37
CA TRP A 119 9.25 -24.74 7.45
C TRP A 119 10.46 -25.43 8.10
N ASN A 120 11.17 -26.24 7.32
CA ASN A 120 12.33 -26.97 7.84
C ASN A 120 13.50 -26.02 8.11
N THR A 121 13.82 -25.80 9.39
CA THR A 121 14.90 -24.90 9.81
C THR A 121 16.31 -25.50 9.68
N ASP A 122 16.48 -26.71 9.14
CA ASP A 122 17.80 -27.33 8.93
C ASP A 122 18.75 -26.42 8.10
N LYS A 123 18.20 -25.54 7.27
CA LYS A 123 18.95 -24.48 6.57
C LYS A 123 19.18 -23.29 7.50
N GLY A 124 20.34 -23.24 8.17
CA GLY A 124 20.80 -22.04 8.88
C GLY A 124 20.09 -21.74 10.20
N ILE A 125 19.88 -22.79 11.01
CA ILE A 125 19.33 -22.74 12.37
C ILE A 125 19.84 -21.51 13.12
N GLY A 126 18.92 -20.64 13.55
CA GLY A 126 19.22 -19.49 14.39
C GLY A 126 19.66 -18.21 13.66
N SER A 127 19.54 -18.16 12.33
CA SER A 127 19.74 -16.93 11.56
C SER A 127 18.49 -16.50 10.80
N ASP A 128 18.26 -15.19 10.71
CA ASP A 128 17.15 -14.61 9.95
C ASP A 128 17.27 -14.97 8.46
N LYS A 129 18.50 -14.98 7.91
CA LYS A 129 18.75 -15.41 6.52
C LYS A 129 18.33 -16.86 6.28
N GLY A 130 18.78 -17.80 7.12
CA GLY A 130 18.42 -19.22 6.96
C GLY A 130 16.92 -19.45 7.11
N THR A 131 16.29 -18.74 8.04
CA THR A 131 14.84 -18.76 8.22
C THR A 131 14.11 -18.22 6.98
N ALA A 132 14.57 -17.09 6.42
CA ALA A 132 14.00 -16.51 5.21
C ALA A 132 14.11 -17.44 3.99
N GLU A 133 15.25 -18.13 3.82
CA GLU A 133 15.43 -19.13 2.76
C GLU A 133 14.46 -20.31 2.93
N ALA A 134 14.37 -20.88 4.15
CA ALA A 134 13.48 -22.00 4.45
C ALA A 134 12.00 -21.62 4.26
N LEU A 135 11.62 -20.41 4.67
CA LEU A 135 10.27 -19.88 4.53
C LEU A 135 9.90 -19.61 3.07
N ALA A 136 10.81 -19.00 2.29
CA ALA A 136 10.60 -18.76 0.87
C ALA A 136 10.40 -20.09 0.10
N ASP A 137 11.23 -21.10 0.37
CA ASP A 137 11.08 -22.43 -0.20
C ASP A 137 9.74 -23.07 0.19
N TYR A 138 9.37 -23.00 1.48
CA TYR A 138 8.12 -23.55 2.01
C TYR A 138 6.86 -22.97 1.34
N LEU A 139 6.85 -21.66 1.09
CA LEU A 139 5.75 -20.97 0.42
C LEU A 139 5.76 -21.23 -1.10
N ALA A 140 6.93 -21.26 -1.72
CA ALA A 140 7.08 -21.58 -3.15
C ALA A 140 6.58 -23.00 -3.47
N GLU A 141 6.85 -24.00 -2.62
CA GLU A 141 6.33 -25.36 -2.76
C GLU A 141 4.79 -25.44 -2.73
N ARG A 142 4.13 -24.40 -2.23
CA ARG A 142 2.67 -24.26 -2.15
C ARG A 142 2.09 -23.32 -3.19
N ASN A 143 2.91 -22.90 -4.17
CA ASN A 143 2.54 -21.93 -5.21
C ASN A 143 2.07 -20.61 -4.62
N ILE A 144 2.84 -20.10 -3.65
CA ILE A 144 2.72 -18.75 -3.11
C ILE A 144 4.01 -18.02 -3.48
N ASP A 145 3.89 -16.97 -4.28
CA ASP A 145 5.05 -16.14 -4.67
C ASP A 145 5.39 -15.18 -3.52
N VAL A 146 6.63 -15.27 -3.02
CA VAL A 146 7.16 -14.35 -2.01
C VAL A 146 7.97 -13.25 -2.68
N PHE A 147 7.79 -12.02 -2.22
CA PHE A 147 8.55 -10.85 -2.69
C PHE A 147 9.54 -10.36 -1.66
N SER A 148 9.11 -10.28 -0.40
CA SER A 148 9.98 -9.86 0.68
C SER A 148 9.65 -10.53 2.00
N ILE A 149 10.67 -10.67 2.84
CA ILE A 149 10.60 -11.21 4.20
C ILE A 149 11.30 -10.23 5.13
N ASN A 150 10.63 -9.80 6.18
CA ASN A 150 11.17 -8.91 7.21
C ASN A 150 11.03 -9.56 8.59
N PHE A 151 11.98 -9.29 9.48
CA PHE A 151 11.98 -9.79 10.85
C PHE A 151 11.90 -8.61 11.81
N VAL A 152 10.98 -8.69 12.77
CA VAL A 152 10.81 -7.69 13.82
C VAL A 152 10.87 -8.38 15.18
N ASP A 153 11.74 -7.91 16.05
CA ASP A 153 11.70 -8.32 17.47
C ASP A 153 10.52 -7.60 18.14
N TYR A 154 9.62 -8.33 18.79
CA TYR A 154 8.49 -7.74 19.50
C TYR A 154 8.46 -8.16 20.97
N ALA A 155 8.04 -7.23 21.83
CA ALA A 155 8.28 -7.29 23.27
C ALA A 155 7.30 -8.17 24.06
N ASP A 156 6.28 -8.72 23.40
CA ASP A 156 5.26 -9.55 24.04
C ASP A 156 5.78 -10.96 24.29
N GLY A 157 6.40 -11.14 25.46
CA GLY A 157 6.75 -12.47 25.94
C GLY A 157 8.02 -12.54 26.78
N LYS A 158 8.19 -11.66 27.78
CA LYS A 158 9.32 -11.72 28.73
C LYS A 158 9.31 -12.96 29.64
N ALA A 159 8.34 -13.87 29.51
CA ALA A 159 8.39 -15.15 30.20
C ALA A 159 9.23 -16.13 29.37
N PHE A 160 10.43 -16.45 29.87
CA PHE A 160 11.28 -17.48 29.26
C PHE A 160 10.49 -18.80 29.14
N CYS A 161 10.19 -19.21 27.91
CA CYS A 161 9.59 -20.49 27.60
C CYS A 161 10.45 -21.23 26.58
N ALA A 162 10.82 -22.47 26.91
CA ALA A 162 11.65 -23.33 26.06
C ALA A 162 10.85 -24.42 25.32
N ALA A 163 9.52 -24.38 25.34
CA ALA A 163 8.69 -25.32 24.58
C ALA A 163 8.69 -24.92 23.09
N CYS A 164 8.63 -25.90 22.18
CA CYS A 164 8.70 -25.61 20.74
C CYS A 164 7.62 -24.68 20.23
N SER A 165 6.43 -24.73 20.82
CA SER A 165 5.29 -23.90 20.44
C SER A 165 5.31 -22.50 21.07
N CYS A 166 6.28 -22.20 21.93
CA CYS A 166 6.41 -20.86 22.49
C CYS A 166 6.99 -19.92 21.44
N HIS A 167 6.60 -18.65 21.50
CA HIS A 167 7.12 -17.64 20.59
C HIS A 167 8.62 -17.41 20.84
N SER A 168 9.36 -17.10 19.77
CA SER A 168 10.77 -16.71 19.85
C SER A 168 10.97 -15.25 20.23
N GLY A 169 9.89 -14.45 20.24
CA GLY A 169 9.94 -12.99 20.33
C GLY A 169 10.22 -12.31 18.98
N LYS A 170 10.22 -13.07 17.88
CA LYS A 170 10.31 -12.53 16.52
C LYS A 170 9.01 -12.73 15.76
N ARG A 171 8.61 -11.70 15.02
CA ARG A 171 7.53 -11.74 14.04
C ARG A 171 8.14 -11.65 12.65
N ILE A 172 7.68 -12.52 11.76
CA ILE A 172 8.14 -12.59 10.38
C ILE A 172 7.03 -12.01 9.51
N TYR A 173 7.30 -10.89 8.85
CA TYR A 173 6.40 -10.30 7.87
C TYR A 173 6.79 -10.80 6.48
N VAL A 174 5.82 -11.24 5.70
CA VAL A 174 6.00 -11.80 4.35
C VAL A 174 5.08 -11.06 3.40
N ARG A 175 5.65 -10.51 2.34
CA ARG A 175 4.90 -9.88 1.26
C ARG A 175 4.67 -10.87 0.13
N ILE A 176 3.41 -11.07 -0.23
CA ILE A 176 2.94 -12.01 -1.24
C ILE A 176 1.93 -11.33 -2.18
N PHE A 177 1.52 -11.99 -3.25
CA PHE A 177 0.40 -11.50 -4.05
C PHE A 177 -0.91 -11.55 -3.25
N ALA A 178 -1.79 -10.57 -3.47
CA ALA A 178 -3.11 -10.55 -2.82
C ALA A 178 -3.92 -11.83 -3.11
N ASP A 179 -3.81 -12.37 -4.33
CA ASP A 179 -4.50 -13.59 -4.76
C ASP A 179 -4.04 -14.85 -4.00
N ASP A 180 -2.90 -14.79 -3.31
CA ASP A 180 -2.35 -15.88 -2.50
C ASP A 180 -2.73 -15.76 -1.00
N LEU A 181 -3.49 -14.73 -0.61
CA LEU A 181 -3.84 -14.47 0.78
C LEU A 181 -4.59 -15.64 1.44
N ASP A 182 -5.60 -16.19 0.77
CA ASP A 182 -6.37 -17.33 1.29
C ASP A 182 -5.45 -18.55 1.50
N LYS A 183 -4.53 -18.81 0.56
CA LYS A 183 -3.56 -19.90 0.69
C LYS A 183 -2.62 -19.68 1.88
N ALA A 184 -2.15 -18.45 2.09
CA ALA A 184 -1.25 -18.13 3.19
C ALA A 184 -1.96 -18.25 4.54
N THR A 185 -3.19 -17.75 4.63
CA THR A 185 -4.00 -17.83 5.85
C THR A 185 -4.41 -19.27 6.20
N ASP A 186 -4.69 -20.12 5.20
CA ASP A 186 -4.89 -21.57 5.38
C ASP A 186 -3.66 -22.28 5.98
N LEU A 187 -2.47 -21.71 5.79
CA LEU A 187 -1.22 -22.23 6.37
C LEU A 187 -0.97 -21.72 7.80
N GLY A 188 -1.78 -20.80 8.30
CA GLY A 188 -1.67 -20.19 9.62
C GLY A 188 -1.01 -18.81 9.64
N PHE A 189 -0.70 -18.21 8.48
CA PHE A 189 -0.28 -16.82 8.44
C PHE A 189 -1.46 -15.90 8.79
N ILE A 190 -1.15 -14.77 9.41
CA ILE A 190 -2.15 -13.77 9.79
C ILE A 190 -2.01 -12.60 8.83
N ALA A 191 -3.10 -12.17 8.20
CA ALA A 191 -3.07 -10.99 7.34
C ALA A 191 -2.68 -9.75 8.15
N SER A 192 -1.70 -8.98 7.69
CA SER A 192 -1.48 -7.63 8.21
C SER A 192 -2.65 -6.78 7.71
N ALA A 193 -3.61 -6.53 8.60
CA ALA A 193 -4.86 -5.82 8.30
C ALA A 193 -4.64 -4.45 7.64
N CYS A 194 -3.47 -3.84 7.83
CA CYS A 194 -3.13 -2.53 7.25
C CYS A 194 -2.60 -2.59 5.81
N THR A 195 -2.40 -3.79 5.27
CA THR A 195 -1.92 -3.98 3.89
C THR A 195 -2.98 -4.52 2.94
N THR A 196 -4.19 -4.81 3.43
CA THR A 196 -5.29 -5.15 2.54
C THR A 196 -5.71 -3.90 1.78
N ARG A 197 -5.60 -3.90 0.45
CA ARG A 197 -6.08 -2.80 -0.41
C ARG A 197 -7.57 -2.52 -0.24
N ASN A 198 -8.32 -3.51 0.21
CA ASN A 198 -9.75 -3.41 0.38
C ASN A 198 -10.19 -3.99 1.74
N PRO A 199 -9.96 -3.27 2.85
CA PRO A 199 -10.40 -3.73 4.17
C PRO A 199 -11.92 -3.88 4.24
N MET A 200 -12.66 -3.15 3.41
CA MET A 200 -14.11 -3.27 3.30
C MET A 200 -14.56 -4.64 2.78
N GLU A 201 -13.75 -5.32 1.97
CA GLU A 201 -14.03 -6.70 1.51
C GLU A 201 -13.50 -7.76 2.48
N ASN A 202 -12.34 -7.51 3.09
CA ASN A 202 -11.60 -8.52 3.85
C ASN A 202 -11.86 -8.50 5.37
N VAL A 203 -12.48 -7.44 5.88
CA VAL A 203 -12.88 -7.33 7.29
C VAL A 203 -14.40 -7.47 7.37
N SER A 204 -14.88 -8.65 7.79
CA SER A 204 -16.31 -8.98 7.76
C SER A 204 -17.19 -7.93 8.43
N TRP A 205 -16.78 -7.43 9.61
CA TRP A 205 -17.58 -6.45 10.34
C TRP A 205 -17.60 -5.05 9.70
N LEU A 206 -16.58 -4.68 8.91
CA LEU A 206 -16.57 -3.42 8.17
C LEU A 206 -17.59 -3.46 7.02
N ASN A 207 -17.68 -4.59 6.31
CA ASN A 207 -18.69 -4.81 5.29
C ASN A 207 -20.12 -4.77 5.88
N GLU A 208 -20.32 -5.46 7.01
CA GLU A 208 -21.60 -5.42 7.73
C GLU A 208 -21.96 -4.00 8.18
N LEU A 209 -21.00 -3.27 8.75
CA LEU A 209 -21.17 -1.88 9.17
C LEU A 209 -21.54 -0.98 7.97
N GLN A 210 -20.86 -1.14 6.84
CA GLN A 210 -21.18 -0.43 5.60
C GLN A 210 -22.63 -0.67 5.17
N GLY A 211 -23.07 -1.93 5.15
CA GLY A 211 -24.44 -2.28 4.80
C GLY A 211 -25.46 -1.66 5.75
N GLN A 212 -25.17 -1.61 7.05
CA GLN A 212 -26.01 -0.96 8.05
C GLN A 212 -26.08 0.56 7.83
N LEU A 213 -24.94 1.19 7.54
CA LEU A 213 -24.85 2.64 7.32
C LEU A 213 -25.55 3.05 6.02
N LEU A 214 -25.44 2.26 4.95
CA LEU A 214 -26.18 2.48 3.70
C LEU A 214 -27.69 2.29 3.86
N ALA A 215 -28.14 1.44 4.78
CA ALA A 215 -29.55 1.26 5.12
C ALA A 215 -30.07 2.30 6.12
N SER A 216 -29.17 3.03 6.79
CA SER A 216 -29.51 4.06 7.78
C SER A 216 -30.03 5.32 7.09
N THR A 217 -31.05 5.95 7.67
CA THR A 217 -31.53 7.28 7.26
C THR A 217 -30.77 8.41 7.97
N GLN A 218 -29.61 8.13 8.57
CA GLN A 218 -28.85 9.15 9.27
C GLN A 218 -28.35 10.20 8.28
N PRO A 219 -28.66 11.49 8.49
CA PRO A 219 -28.28 12.56 7.58
C PRO A 219 -26.81 12.96 7.71
N ALA A 220 -26.13 12.52 8.77
CA ALA A 220 -24.73 12.85 8.98
C ALA A 220 -23.84 11.95 8.11
N GLY A 221 -22.88 12.55 7.42
CA GLY A 221 -21.82 11.81 6.76
C GLY A 221 -21.12 10.91 7.76
N THR A 222 -20.78 9.70 7.36
CA THR A 222 -20.00 8.72 8.08
C THR A 222 -18.71 8.50 7.31
N ARG A 223 -17.61 8.35 8.04
CA ARG A 223 -16.30 8.04 7.48
C ARG A 223 -15.67 6.90 8.27
N ILE A 224 -15.04 5.98 7.55
CA ILE A 224 -14.20 4.93 8.11
C ILE A 224 -12.78 5.15 7.56
N THR A 225 -11.85 5.37 8.49
CA THR A 225 -10.44 5.61 8.17
C THR A 225 -9.58 4.55 8.84
N GLN A 226 -8.73 3.89 8.06
CA GLN A 226 -7.72 2.97 8.55
C GLN A 226 -6.50 3.75 9.04
N TYR A 227 -5.89 3.26 10.13
CA TYR A 227 -4.61 3.71 10.65
C TYR A 227 -3.77 2.51 11.15
N GLN A 228 -2.47 2.73 11.29
CA GLN A 228 -1.56 1.93 12.09
C GLN A 228 -1.34 2.64 13.43
N TYR A 229 -1.67 2.00 14.56
CA TYR A 229 -1.53 2.57 15.91
C TYR A 229 -1.12 1.47 16.91
N ASN A 230 -0.10 1.72 17.73
CA ASN A 230 0.47 0.73 18.67
C ASN A 230 0.78 -0.63 18.02
N GLU A 231 1.41 -0.62 16.84
CA GLU A 231 1.74 -1.84 16.07
C GLU A 231 0.53 -2.68 15.61
N GLU A 232 -0.70 -2.19 15.84
CA GLU A 232 -1.94 -2.78 15.36
C GLU A 232 -2.58 -1.96 14.24
N CYS A 233 -3.30 -2.66 13.36
CA CYS A 233 -4.15 -1.99 12.41
C CYS A 233 -5.51 -1.69 13.04
N VAL A 234 -5.93 -0.44 12.91
CA VAL A 234 -7.16 0.04 13.52
C VAL A 234 -7.98 0.86 12.54
N PHE A 235 -9.28 0.93 12.83
CA PHE A 235 -10.27 1.58 11.99
C PHE A 235 -11.02 2.60 12.83
N LEU A 236 -10.78 3.88 12.57
CA LEU A 236 -11.55 4.99 13.11
C LEU A 236 -12.88 5.06 12.37
N VAL A 237 -13.96 4.74 13.08
CA VAL A 237 -15.34 4.88 12.61
C VAL A 237 -15.88 6.19 13.17
N ASP A 238 -16.11 7.15 12.27
CA ASP A 238 -16.74 8.42 12.56
C ASP A 238 -18.16 8.44 12.00
N LEU A 239 -19.15 8.15 12.84
CA LEU A 239 -20.58 8.10 12.48
C LEU A 239 -21.18 9.48 12.19
N CYS A 240 -20.44 10.55 12.45
CA CYS A 240 -20.88 11.94 12.24
C CYS A 240 -19.66 12.77 11.82
N TYR A 241 -19.14 12.45 10.64
CA TYR A 241 -17.98 13.12 10.06
C TYR A 241 -18.24 14.62 9.94
N GLN A 242 -17.32 15.41 10.52
CA GLN A 242 -17.40 16.87 10.67
C GLN A 242 -18.46 17.39 11.67
N CYS A 243 -18.96 16.55 12.56
CA CYS A 243 -19.79 16.99 13.69
C CYS A 243 -18.90 17.27 14.92
N GLU A 244 -18.97 18.47 15.49
CA GLU A 244 -18.20 18.84 16.69
C GLU A 244 -18.47 17.90 17.88
N ASP A 245 -19.72 17.44 18.01
CA ASP A 245 -20.17 16.54 19.09
C ASP A 245 -20.27 15.07 18.65
N GLY A 246 -19.72 14.72 17.48
CA GLY A 246 -19.71 13.33 17.00
C GLY A 246 -18.87 12.43 17.90
N LEU A 247 -19.39 11.26 18.27
CA LEU A 247 -18.59 10.23 18.90
C LEU A 247 -17.86 9.46 17.80
N GLN A 248 -16.54 9.46 17.86
CA GLN A 248 -15.68 8.64 17.01
C GLN A 248 -15.19 7.42 17.81
N THR A 249 -15.07 6.27 17.16
CA THR A 249 -14.61 5.04 17.81
C THR A 249 -13.57 4.34 16.96
N VAL A 250 -12.43 4.00 17.57
CA VAL A 250 -11.37 3.22 16.94
C VAL A 250 -11.56 1.76 17.31
N TYR A 251 -11.63 0.89 16.30
CA TYR A 251 -11.70 -0.55 16.46
C TYR A 251 -10.45 -1.23 15.90
N ASN A 252 -10.03 -2.35 16.49
CA ASN A 252 -9.06 -3.22 15.85
C ASN A 252 -9.73 -4.15 14.81
N TYR A 253 -8.94 -5.04 14.20
CA TYR A 253 -9.44 -6.01 13.21
C TYR A 253 -10.55 -6.92 13.75
N GLN A 254 -10.52 -7.27 15.04
CA GLN A 254 -11.52 -8.12 15.71
C GLN A 254 -12.78 -7.37 16.16
N LYS A 255 -12.92 -6.08 15.80
CA LYS A 255 -14.00 -5.19 16.25
C LYS A 255 -13.96 -4.90 17.77
N GLU A 256 -12.81 -5.08 18.40
CA GLU A 256 -12.61 -4.65 19.79
C GLU A 256 -12.35 -3.15 19.80
N LYS A 257 -13.00 -2.47 20.74
CA LYS A 257 -12.89 -1.03 20.88
C LYS A 257 -11.55 -0.68 21.52
N ILE A 258 -10.74 0.11 20.81
CA ILE A 258 -9.43 0.59 21.27
C ILE A 258 -9.55 2.00 21.83
N CYS A 259 -10.21 2.91 21.09
CA CYS A 259 -10.31 4.33 21.47
C CYS A 259 -11.71 4.92 21.25
N GLU A 260 -12.04 5.96 22.01
CA GLU A 260 -13.21 6.82 21.80
C GLU A 260 -12.80 8.30 21.89
N PHE A 261 -13.36 9.11 20.98
CA PHE A 261 -13.14 10.56 20.92
C PHE A 261 -14.45 11.31 20.76
N GLY A 262 -14.53 12.49 21.37
CA GLY A 262 -15.66 13.42 21.18
C GLY A 262 -16.91 13.01 21.95
N GLY A 263 -18.07 13.17 21.32
CA GLY A 263 -19.37 13.14 22.00
C GLY A 263 -19.59 14.36 22.91
N ILE A 264 -20.82 14.54 23.37
CA ILE A 264 -21.21 15.65 24.27
C ILE A 264 -20.42 15.67 25.60
N ALA A 265 -19.82 14.54 25.96
CA ALA A 265 -18.99 14.39 27.16
C ALA A 265 -17.51 14.71 26.92
N GLY A 266 -17.08 14.97 25.68
CA GLY A 266 -15.69 15.22 25.34
C GLY A 266 -14.76 14.05 25.70
N ILE A 267 -15.21 12.83 25.42
CA ILE A 267 -14.45 11.60 25.71
C ILE A 267 -13.15 11.63 24.91
N ASN A 268 -12.06 11.20 25.53
CA ASN A 268 -10.79 10.94 24.86
C ASN A 268 -10.05 9.83 25.64
N THR A 269 -10.16 8.59 25.17
CA THR A 269 -9.52 7.45 25.85
C THR A 269 -8.10 7.18 25.38
N CYS A 270 -7.66 7.80 24.27
CA CYS A 270 -6.34 7.63 23.67
C CYS A 270 -5.78 9.00 23.25
N PRO A 271 -5.31 9.83 24.20
CA PRO A 271 -4.95 11.22 23.91
C PRO A 271 -3.79 11.39 22.92
N ASP A 272 -2.99 10.33 22.71
CA ASP A 272 -1.85 10.27 21.80
C ASP A 272 -2.19 9.67 20.42
N PHE A 273 -3.44 9.27 20.18
CA PHE A 273 -3.83 8.57 18.95
C PHE A 273 -3.45 9.33 17.69
N PHE A 274 -3.87 10.58 17.57
CA PHE A 274 -3.58 11.39 16.38
C PHE A 274 -2.10 11.83 16.27
N GLU A 275 -1.30 11.65 17.33
CA GLU A 275 0.14 11.94 17.31
C GLU A 275 0.96 10.71 16.86
N GLN A 276 0.52 9.50 17.24
CA GLN A 276 1.24 8.26 17.00
C GLN A 276 0.67 7.42 15.85
N ALA A 277 -0.61 7.61 15.50
CA ALA A 277 -1.22 6.92 14.39
C ALA A 277 -0.57 7.34 13.07
N THR A 278 -0.27 6.35 12.22
CA THR A 278 0.33 6.56 10.90
C THR A 278 -0.47 5.81 9.83
N GLY A 279 -0.16 6.03 8.55
CA GLY A 279 -0.80 5.29 7.46
C GLY A 279 -2.30 5.56 7.31
N GLU A 280 -2.71 6.81 7.51
CA GLU A 280 -4.09 7.25 7.32
C GLU A 280 -4.60 6.90 5.91
N LEU A 281 -5.67 6.11 5.84
CA LEU A 281 -6.33 5.73 4.59
C LEU A 281 -7.84 5.76 4.78
N VAL A 282 -8.54 6.65 4.07
CA VAL A 282 -10.01 6.63 4.05
C VAL A 282 -10.46 5.44 3.20
N ILE A 283 -11.05 4.43 3.85
CA ILE A 283 -11.44 3.17 3.20
C ILE A 283 -12.93 3.16 2.83
N TRP A 284 -13.72 4.03 3.45
CA TRP A 284 -15.11 4.26 3.08
C TRP A 284 -15.62 5.58 3.66
N ASP A 285 -16.45 6.30 2.92
CA ASP A 285 -17.33 7.31 3.47
C ASP A 285 -18.67 7.35 2.72
N ASN A 286 -19.73 7.78 3.40
CA ASN A 286 -21.02 8.11 2.79
C ASN A 286 -21.32 9.60 2.92
N VAL A 287 -20.28 10.43 2.95
CA VAL A 287 -20.43 11.89 2.90
C VAL A 287 -21.17 12.21 1.61
N THR A 288 -22.49 12.34 1.75
CA THR A 288 -23.41 12.44 0.63
C THR A 288 -23.14 13.71 -0.13
N THR A 289 -23.68 13.75 -1.35
CA THR A 289 -23.73 14.90 -2.24
C THR A 289 -24.19 16.22 -1.62
N GLU A 290 -24.80 16.19 -0.45
CA GLU A 290 -25.09 17.38 0.35
C GLU A 290 -23.84 18.23 0.62
N ASN A 291 -22.65 17.61 0.75
CA ASN A 291 -21.40 18.36 0.86
C ASN A 291 -20.89 18.94 -0.47
N LEU A 292 -21.28 18.33 -1.59
CA LEU A 292 -20.94 18.82 -2.93
C LEU A 292 -21.69 20.12 -3.26
N GLN A 293 -22.88 20.34 -2.69
CA GLN A 293 -23.66 21.54 -2.93
C GLN A 293 -22.91 22.82 -2.54
N GLY A 294 -23.09 23.86 -3.36
CA GLY A 294 -22.43 25.16 -3.22
C GLY A 294 -21.37 25.41 -4.27
N LYS A 295 -20.63 26.50 -4.08
CA LYS A 295 -19.58 26.96 -5.01
C LYS A 295 -18.26 26.29 -4.69
N TRP A 296 -17.54 25.94 -5.74
CA TRP A 296 -16.22 25.32 -5.69
C TRP A 296 -15.32 26.02 -6.70
N HIS A 297 -14.19 26.51 -6.24
CA HIS A 297 -13.19 27.19 -7.02
C HIS A 297 -12.11 26.19 -7.40
N MET A 298 -11.90 25.98 -8.70
CA MET A 298 -10.86 25.08 -9.18
C MET A 298 -9.49 25.64 -8.77
N LEU A 299 -8.64 24.79 -8.21
CA LEU A 299 -7.26 25.10 -7.82
C LEU A 299 -6.29 24.64 -8.90
N SER A 300 -6.46 23.41 -9.39
CA SER A 300 -5.57 22.83 -10.39
C SER A 300 -6.25 21.75 -11.23
N HIS A 301 -5.65 21.52 -12.39
CA HIS A 301 -5.93 20.40 -13.27
C HIS A 301 -4.62 19.75 -13.72
N GLU A 302 -4.51 18.44 -13.57
CA GLU A 302 -3.37 17.62 -13.95
C GLU A 302 -3.88 16.52 -14.88
N CYS A 303 -3.22 16.28 -16.02
CA CYS A 303 -3.60 15.21 -16.95
C CYS A 303 -2.39 14.83 -17.81
N CYS A 304 -2.18 13.52 -17.95
CA CYS A 304 -1.72 12.95 -19.20
C CYS A 304 -0.32 13.43 -19.61
N LEU A 305 0.67 13.26 -18.73
CA LEU A 305 2.07 13.68 -18.86
C LEU A 305 2.30 15.18 -19.10
N LEU A 306 1.26 16.02 -19.10
CA LEU A 306 1.37 17.46 -19.30
C LEU A 306 1.59 18.20 -17.98
N SER A 307 2.06 19.43 -18.10
CA SER A 307 2.25 20.32 -16.95
C SER A 307 0.92 20.61 -16.26
N GLN A 308 0.95 20.57 -14.93
CA GLN A 308 -0.14 21.02 -14.06
C GLN A 308 -0.57 22.45 -14.43
N GLU A 309 -1.86 22.63 -14.70
CA GLU A 309 -2.47 23.96 -14.81
C GLU A 309 -2.97 24.37 -13.42
N SER A 310 -2.67 25.60 -13.00
CA SER A 310 -3.11 26.16 -11.72
C SER A 310 -3.97 27.39 -11.94
N PHE A 311 -5.03 27.51 -11.16
CA PHE A 311 -6.02 28.58 -11.29
C PHE A 311 -6.09 29.37 -9.98
N SER A 312 -6.22 30.69 -10.12
CA SER A 312 -6.56 31.54 -8.99
C SER A 312 -8.04 31.41 -8.65
N ARG A 313 -8.41 31.74 -7.41
CA ARG A 313 -9.80 31.78 -6.97
C ARG A 313 -10.64 32.60 -7.95
N ASP A 314 -11.86 32.12 -8.20
CA ASP A 314 -12.86 32.70 -9.10
C ASP A 314 -12.56 32.60 -10.61
N GLN A 315 -11.40 32.09 -11.04
CA GLN A 315 -11.14 31.91 -12.48
C GLN A 315 -11.97 30.79 -13.09
N ILE A 316 -12.14 29.67 -12.38
CA ILE A 316 -13.05 28.59 -12.77
C ILE A 316 -13.86 28.19 -11.54
N VAL A 317 -15.19 28.29 -11.63
CA VAL A 317 -16.11 28.05 -10.52
C VAL A 317 -17.17 27.05 -10.93
N TRP A 318 -17.36 26.01 -10.12
CA TRP A 318 -18.43 25.04 -10.25
C TRP A 318 -19.41 25.21 -9.09
N GLU A 319 -20.66 25.54 -9.38
CA GLU A 319 -21.72 25.67 -8.38
C GLU A 319 -22.69 24.49 -8.52
N PHE A 320 -22.61 23.53 -7.61
CA PHE A 320 -23.52 22.38 -7.59
C PHE A 320 -24.81 22.76 -6.87
N LEU A 321 -25.93 22.65 -7.58
CA LEU A 321 -27.25 23.00 -7.09
C LEU A 321 -27.99 21.75 -6.59
N PRO A 322 -28.97 21.91 -5.67
CA PRO A 322 -29.76 20.79 -5.15
C PRO A 322 -30.63 20.08 -6.20
N ASP A 323 -30.87 20.71 -7.36
CA ASP A 323 -31.72 20.17 -8.43
C ASP A 323 -30.99 19.22 -9.39
N GLY A 324 -29.72 18.88 -9.11
CA GLY A 324 -28.89 18.07 -9.99
C GLY A 324 -28.19 18.85 -11.11
N THR A 325 -28.23 20.19 -11.07
CA THR A 325 -27.49 21.04 -12.02
C THR A 325 -26.17 21.53 -11.42
N VAL A 326 -25.08 21.48 -12.19
CA VAL A 326 -23.84 22.21 -11.89
C VAL A 326 -23.68 23.38 -12.84
N LYS A 327 -23.53 24.59 -12.30
CA LYS A 327 -23.22 25.79 -13.08
C LYS A 327 -21.72 25.96 -13.14
N VAL A 328 -21.16 26.00 -14.35
CA VAL A 328 -19.74 26.21 -14.58
C VAL A 328 -19.54 27.63 -15.11
N ALA A 329 -18.66 28.39 -14.45
CA ALA A 329 -18.22 29.72 -14.87
C ALA A 329 -16.70 29.73 -15.08
N ILE A 330 -16.25 30.21 -16.24
CA ILE A 330 -14.86 30.28 -16.69
C ILE A 330 -14.54 31.76 -16.97
N ASN A 331 -13.98 32.43 -15.97
CA ASN A 331 -13.68 33.86 -15.97
C ASN A 331 -12.25 34.19 -16.47
N ILE A 332 -11.65 33.28 -17.24
CA ILE A 332 -10.32 33.41 -17.82
C ILE A 332 -10.35 32.97 -19.30
N ALA A 333 -9.51 33.57 -20.13
CA ALA A 333 -9.26 33.04 -21.47
C ALA A 333 -8.47 31.74 -21.37
N LEU A 334 -9.11 30.61 -21.69
CA LEU A 334 -8.45 29.32 -21.77
C LEU A 334 -7.60 29.24 -23.05
N PRO A 335 -6.44 28.55 -23.02
CA PRO A 335 -5.70 28.21 -24.24
C PRO A 335 -6.59 27.41 -25.21
N GLU A 336 -6.37 27.57 -26.52
CA GLU A 336 -7.13 26.85 -27.57
C GLU A 336 -7.13 25.32 -27.39
N ASN A 337 -6.11 24.77 -26.72
CA ASN A 337 -5.94 23.34 -26.47
C ASN A 337 -5.96 22.99 -24.97
N SER A 338 -6.69 23.77 -24.16
CA SER A 338 -6.89 23.47 -22.74
C SER A 338 -7.37 22.02 -22.54
N PRO A 339 -6.69 21.19 -21.72
CA PRO A 339 -7.07 19.80 -21.46
C PRO A 339 -8.25 19.67 -20.49
N LEU A 340 -8.79 20.79 -20.00
CA LEU A 340 -9.94 20.79 -19.09
C LEU A 340 -11.15 20.06 -19.70
N PRO A 341 -11.89 19.29 -18.89
CA PRO A 341 -13.04 18.52 -19.37
C PRO A 341 -14.23 19.41 -19.78
N ILE A 342 -14.35 20.61 -19.20
CA ILE A 342 -15.38 21.59 -19.53
C ILE A 342 -14.67 22.92 -19.83
N THR A 343 -14.81 23.38 -21.07
CA THR A 343 -14.12 24.58 -21.59
C THR A 343 -15.05 25.74 -21.89
N THR A 344 -16.34 25.61 -21.57
CA THR A 344 -17.37 26.63 -21.81
C THR A 344 -18.21 26.85 -20.56
N ASP A 345 -18.62 28.11 -20.34
CA ASP A 345 -19.68 28.43 -19.39
C ASP A 345 -20.95 27.65 -19.70
N GLY A 346 -21.68 27.22 -18.67
CA GLY A 346 -22.93 26.52 -18.89
C GLY A 346 -23.52 25.89 -17.64
N ASN A 347 -24.70 25.32 -17.84
CA ASN A 347 -25.39 24.49 -16.86
C ASN A 347 -25.32 23.05 -17.36
N PHE A 348 -24.84 22.15 -16.52
CA PHE A 348 -24.71 20.73 -16.84
C PHE A 348 -25.46 19.91 -15.81
N ASP A 349 -26.03 18.80 -16.24
CA ASP A 349 -26.58 17.83 -15.31
C ASP A 349 -25.42 17.11 -14.61
N TYR A 350 -25.56 16.89 -13.31
CA TYR A 350 -24.70 16.01 -12.55
C TYR A 350 -25.50 14.95 -11.80
N VAL A 351 -24.89 13.78 -11.68
CA VAL A 351 -25.40 12.66 -10.89
C VAL A 351 -24.26 12.19 -10.00
N THR A 352 -24.58 11.81 -8.78
CA THR A 352 -23.60 11.19 -7.88
C THR A 352 -24.03 9.81 -7.47
N ASN A 353 -23.06 8.93 -7.32
CA ASN A 353 -23.25 7.59 -6.81
C ASN A 353 -21.97 7.20 -6.07
N THR A 354 -22.08 6.91 -4.77
CA THR A 354 -21.03 6.41 -3.86
C THR A 354 -19.60 6.53 -4.39
N GLY A 355 -18.94 7.64 -4.06
CA GLY A 355 -17.55 7.89 -4.47
C GLY A 355 -17.37 8.22 -5.96
N LYS A 356 -18.46 8.44 -6.72
CA LYS A 356 -18.42 8.89 -8.12
C LYS A 356 -19.30 10.10 -8.38
N LEU A 357 -18.82 10.96 -9.26
CA LEU A 357 -19.52 12.13 -9.78
C LEU A 357 -19.55 12.05 -11.31
N THR A 358 -20.74 12.02 -11.88
CA THR A 358 -20.92 12.17 -13.33
C THR A 358 -21.34 13.60 -13.64
N VAL A 359 -20.55 14.35 -14.42
CA VAL A 359 -20.90 15.68 -14.95
C VAL A 359 -20.84 15.63 -16.47
N ASN A 360 -21.91 16.05 -17.15
CA ASN A 360 -21.94 16.10 -18.61
C ASN A 360 -21.50 14.76 -19.28
N LYS A 361 -21.97 13.63 -18.73
CA LYS A 361 -21.64 12.24 -19.15
C LYS A 361 -20.21 11.77 -18.88
N MET A 362 -19.33 12.62 -18.34
CA MET A 362 -18.02 12.19 -17.85
C MET A 362 -18.16 11.76 -16.40
N THR A 363 -17.58 10.62 -16.02
CA THR A 363 -17.65 10.10 -14.65
C THR A 363 -16.28 10.17 -14.03
N TYR A 364 -16.22 10.77 -12.85
CA TYR A 364 -15.05 10.93 -12.03
C TYR A 364 -15.21 10.09 -10.77
N ASP A 365 -14.11 9.55 -10.27
CA ASP A 365 -13.98 9.19 -8.88
C ASP A 365 -13.92 10.48 -8.05
N LEU A 366 -14.78 10.55 -7.05
CA LEU A 366 -15.08 11.70 -6.20
C LEU A 366 -14.54 11.40 -4.81
N ARG A 367 -13.66 12.27 -4.28
CA ARG A 367 -13.22 12.21 -2.89
C ARG A 367 -12.99 13.59 -2.29
N PHE A 368 -12.95 13.66 -0.97
CA PHE A 368 -12.66 14.89 -0.22
C PHE A 368 -11.41 14.71 0.63
N GLU A 369 -10.38 15.52 0.37
CA GLU A 369 -9.08 15.53 1.06
C GLU A 369 -8.91 16.87 1.79
N SER A 370 -8.98 16.88 3.13
CA SER A 370 -8.70 18.10 3.92
C SER A 370 -9.48 19.36 3.49
N GLY A 371 -10.75 19.20 3.11
CA GLY A 371 -11.61 20.29 2.61
C GLY A 371 -11.45 20.62 1.12
N VAL A 372 -10.57 19.90 0.41
CA VAL A 372 -10.41 19.95 -1.05
C VAL A 372 -11.27 18.87 -1.68
N LEU A 373 -12.11 19.26 -2.63
CA LEU A 373 -12.82 18.33 -3.50
C LEU A 373 -11.86 17.86 -4.60
N VAL A 374 -11.69 16.55 -4.75
CA VAL A 374 -10.82 15.95 -5.75
C VAL A 374 -11.65 15.06 -6.67
N LEU A 375 -11.57 15.35 -7.96
CA LEU A 375 -12.14 14.54 -9.03
C LEU A 375 -11.01 13.88 -9.79
N SER A 376 -11.07 12.58 -10.02
CA SER A 376 -10.10 11.89 -10.88
C SER A 376 -10.77 10.92 -11.84
N ASP A 377 -10.14 10.64 -12.97
CA ASP A 377 -10.56 9.57 -13.87
C ASP A 377 -9.34 8.69 -14.14
N SER A 378 -9.32 7.47 -13.61
CA SER A 378 -8.23 6.50 -13.81
C SER A 378 -6.82 7.04 -13.46
N PRO A 379 -6.60 7.61 -12.25
CA PRO A 379 -5.33 8.23 -11.87
C PRO A 379 -4.14 7.26 -11.91
N GLU A 380 -4.37 5.96 -11.71
CA GLU A 380 -3.36 4.90 -11.83
C GLU A 380 -2.79 4.74 -13.24
N SER A 381 -3.52 5.25 -14.25
CA SER A 381 -3.11 5.26 -15.65
C SER A 381 -2.74 6.67 -16.14
N ASP A 382 -2.32 7.55 -15.22
CA ASP A 382 -2.01 8.97 -15.49
C ASP A 382 -3.20 9.76 -16.06
N GLY A 383 -4.41 9.35 -15.66
CA GLY A 383 -5.64 10.05 -16.00
C GLY A 383 -5.84 11.33 -15.18
N PRO A 384 -6.81 12.18 -15.58
CA PRO A 384 -6.89 13.54 -15.07
C PRO A 384 -7.21 13.60 -13.58
N ILE A 385 -6.65 14.58 -12.88
CA ILE A 385 -6.95 14.95 -11.49
C ILE A 385 -7.32 16.43 -11.45
N ILE A 386 -8.46 16.74 -10.83
CA ILE A 386 -9.02 18.09 -10.70
C ILE A 386 -9.24 18.37 -9.22
N ARG A 387 -8.72 19.50 -8.75
CA ARG A 387 -8.82 19.90 -7.34
C ARG A 387 -9.63 21.18 -7.22
N PHE A 388 -10.53 21.22 -6.25
CA PHE A 388 -11.34 22.40 -5.94
C PHE A 388 -11.32 22.72 -4.46
N VAL A 389 -11.46 24.00 -4.12
CA VAL A 389 -11.73 24.48 -2.76
C VAL A 389 -13.10 25.15 -2.72
N LYS A 390 -13.79 25.04 -1.58
CA LYS A 390 -15.08 25.70 -1.38
C LYS A 390 -14.96 27.23 -1.27
#